data_AF-A0A2T6IQI6-F1
#
_entry.id   AF-A0A2T6IQI6-F1
#
_cell.length_a   1.000
_cell.length_b   1.000
_cell.length_c   1.000
_cell.angle_alpha   90.00
_cell.angle_beta   90.00
_cell.angle_gamma   90.00
#
_symmetry.space_group_name_H-M   'P 1'
#
loop_
_entity.id
_entity.type
_entity.pdbx_description
1 polymer ?
#
loop_
_entity_poly.entity_id
_entity_poly.type
_entity_poly.pdbx_seq_one_letter_code
_entity_poly.pdbx_strand_id
1 'polypeptide(L)'
;MLVSREAAEQPIQRSCRKRPRGLVPSVQQAPPTDQASDGEDKQFFSSEQTVCSGVSSRGGDLDFAEHPEIASNKKTISSEESTDEEQGNERGADREEHSQGKQEIPWSPSSWRSFPAAQNPFAAVPEDTMVSVQQRLRRLPPLVSAEEVESLLSHLKDVYARKRFVLQGGDCAEVFGDCRSCVLTGKVRLLLQMSVVLQQATGCKVVRIGRMAGQYGKPRSLSHEVVDGRTVMTYRGDSVNGMDPSERDPQPERLLQAYFHSAATLNFVRSLLSPNSSFLRAPAGSGEAEDSLWELSEQVASRRRQQFQSLLSVLKVSDRSASESASSVVSASASSPSSSSSPPSSQLPSPAPESACPCPAPPSSYSTFLSLLESSDTNSLGCFSSHEAFLLPYEEAMTREYNGKFYDTSGHFLWVGDRTRQLDHAHIQFCQGIRNPIGVKVGPTAKPEEIVEICRTLNPDNIPGKVVLITRLGAARASRLLPPVIKATQAAGVRAVWLCDPMHGNTQVTPEGKKRRCFTDMLKEVLVTFDTHLQCQSHLGGVHLELTGEHVFECIEGSESHGGAGEETFEAFCDPRLNYTQALEMAFEFAQHIQSKSSQTEDLDRSARVGRDAN
;
A
#
# COMPACT_ATOMS: atom_id res chain seq x y z
N MET A 1 -38.50 -40.30 -24.96
CA MET A 1 -39.17 -39.45 -25.96
C MET A 1 -38.11 -38.83 -26.85
N LEU A 2 -38.33 -38.83 -28.17
CA LEU A 2 -37.59 -38.00 -29.14
C LEU A 2 -37.96 -36.51 -28.87
N VAL A 3 -37.24 -35.47 -29.31
CA VAL A 3 -36.72 -35.19 -30.68
C VAL A 3 -35.46 -34.29 -30.62
N SER A 4 -34.57 -34.48 -31.59
CA SER A 4 -33.30 -33.77 -31.82
C SER A 4 -33.44 -32.32 -32.32
N ARG A 5 -32.34 -31.54 -32.27
CA ARG A 5 -31.82 -30.83 -33.45
C ARG A 5 -30.38 -30.34 -33.27
N GLU A 6 -29.54 -30.66 -34.26
CA GLU A 6 -28.21 -30.10 -34.47
C GLU A 6 -28.29 -28.74 -35.20
N ALA A 7 -27.29 -27.87 -35.02
CA ALA A 7 -26.88 -26.88 -36.02
C ALA A 7 -25.41 -26.49 -35.81
N ALA A 8 -24.64 -26.54 -36.89
CA ALA A 8 -23.18 -26.48 -36.96
C ALA A 8 -22.51 -25.15 -36.53
N GLU A 9 -21.24 -25.26 -36.12
CA GLU A 9 -20.26 -24.16 -36.11
C GLU A 9 -19.77 -23.84 -37.53
N GLN A 10 -19.39 -22.57 -37.79
CA GLN A 10 -18.15 -22.13 -38.48
C GLN A 10 -18.16 -20.59 -38.76
N PRO A 11 -17.02 -19.94 -39.09
CA PRO A 11 -16.58 -18.75 -38.33
C PRO A 11 -16.83 -17.39 -38.99
N ILE A 12 -16.86 -16.33 -38.19
CA ILE A 12 -16.96 -14.94 -38.68
C ILE A 12 -15.68 -14.14 -38.41
N GLN A 13 -15.18 -13.51 -39.48
CA GLN A 13 -13.92 -12.77 -39.55
C GLN A 13 -13.98 -11.41 -38.80
N ARG A 14 -12.80 -10.94 -38.36
CA ARG A 14 -12.62 -9.59 -37.82
C ARG A 14 -12.89 -8.53 -38.89
N SER A 15 -13.66 -7.49 -38.55
CA SER A 15 -13.69 -6.22 -39.30
C SER A 15 -14.02 -5.05 -38.38
N CYS A 16 -13.01 -4.27 -38.00
CA CYS A 16 -13.23 -2.98 -37.32
C CYS A 16 -13.74 -1.95 -38.33
N ARG A 17 -14.97 -1.45 -38.15
CA ARG A 17 -15.46 -0.25 -38.83
C ARG A 17 -15.90 0.81 -37.83
N LYS A 18 -15.40 2.03 -38.05
CA LYS A 18 -15.69 3.25 -37.28
C LYS A 18 -17.20 3.53 -37.26
N ARG A 19 -17.77 3.88 -36.10
CA ARG A 19 -19.15 4.40 -36.00
C ARG A 19 -19.20 5.87 -36.47
N PRO A 20 -20.23 6.28 -37.23
CA PRO A 20 -20.43 7.68 -37.60
C PRO A 20 -21.08 8.48 -36.45
N ARG A 21 -20.88 9.81 -36.46
CA ARG A 21 -21.55 10.74 -35.53
C ARG A 21 -23.04 10.86 -35.91
N GLY A 22 -23.94 10.70 -34.94
CA GLY A 22 -25.38 10.97 -35.10
C GLY A 22 -25.70 12.44 -34.84
N LEU A 23 -26.55 13.04 -35.68
CA LEU A 23 -27.06 14.40 -35.49
C LEU A 23 -28.17 14.41 -34.42
N VAL A 24 -28.26 15.50 -33.66
CA VAL A 24 -29.39 15.82 -32.76
C VAL A 24 -30.43 16.61 -33.55
N PRO A 25 -31.72 16.22 -33.56
CA PRO A 25 -32.78 17.01 -34.18
C PRO A 25 -33.26 18.14 -33.26
N SER A 26 -33.41 19.33 -33.83
CA SER A 26 -34.00 20.51 -33.18
C SER A 26 -35.51 20.36 -33.02
N VAL A 27 -36.03 20.57 -31.80
CA VAL A 27 -37.47 20.72 -31.55
C VAL A 27 -37.80 22.20 -31.38
N GLN A 28 -38.80 22.67 -32.13
CA GLN A 28 -39.24 24.07 -32.14
C GLN A 28 -40.15 24.38 -30.94
N GLN A 29 -40.07 25.62 -30.44
CA GLN A 29 -41.00 26.15 -29.45
C GLN A 29 -42.36 26.47 -30.08
N ALA A 30 -43.43 26.27 -29.31
CA ALA A 30 -44.76 26.83 -29.55
C ALA A 30 -45.17 27.69 -28.32
N PRO A 31 -45.96 28.76 -28.49
CA PRO A 31 -46.16 29.78 -27.46
C PRO A 31 -47.29 29.44 -26.47
N PRO A 32 -47.26 29.98 -25.24
CA PRO A 32 -48.41 29.98 -24.35
C PRO A 32 -49.35 31.18 -24.64
N THR A 33 -50.65 30.96 -24.52
CA THR A 33 -51.69 32.00 -24.50
C THR A 33 -52.23 32.19 -23.07
N ASP A 34 -52.56 33.44 -22.73
CA ASP A 34 -53.11 33.86 -21.43
C ASP A 34 -54.40 33.13 -20.99
N GLN A 35 -54.62 33.00 -19.68
CA GLN A 35 -55.57 33.89 -18.96
C GLN A 35 -55.60 33.71 -17.42
N ALA A 36 -55.14 34.76 -16.74
CA ALA A 36 -55.81 35.54 -15.68
C ALA A 36 -56.26 34.97 -14.30
N SER A 37 -56.24 35.90 -13.34
CA SER A 37 -56.80 35.93 -11.96
C SER A 37 -56.05 35.16 -10.86
N ASP A 38 -55.83 35.70 -9.64
CA ASP A 38 -55.87 37.10 -9.16
C ASP A 38 -55.17 37.18 -7.78
N GLY A 39 -54.72 38.37 -7.35
CA GLY A 39 -54.61 38.70 -5.91
C GLY A 39 -53.22 38.81 -5.26
N GLU A 40 -52.69 40.04 -5.23
CA GLU A 40 -52.06 40.74 -4.07
C GLU A 40 -50.81 40.10 -3.39
N ASP A 41 -49.61 40.70 -3.55
CA ASP A 41 -49.02 41.83 -2.78
C ASP A 41 -48.40 41.41 -1.41
N LYS A 42 -47.25 41.91 -0.94
CA LYS A 42 -46.37 43.03 -1.37
C LYS A 42 -44.96 42.95 -0.74
N GLN A 43 -44.02 43.72 -1.32
CA GLN A 43 -42.80 44.30 -0.70
C GLN A 43 -41.61 43.37 -0.33
N PHE A 44 -40.33 43.77 -0.42
CA PHE A 44 -39.72 45.11 -0.63
C PHE A 44 -38.53 45.09 -1.63
N PHE A 45 -38.12 46.27 -2.11
CA PHE A 45 -37.07 46.52 -3.12
C PHE A 45 -35.61 46.37 -2.62
N SER A 46 -34.72 46.28 -3.63
CA SER A 46 -33.30 46.71 -3.78
C SER A 46 -32.74 47.80 -2.82
N SER A 47 -31.45 48.15 -2.75
CA SER A 47 -30.25 47.97 -3.61
C SER A 47 -28.95 47.97 -2.75
N GLU A 48 -27.68 48.13 -3.15
CA GLU A 48 -27.00 48.43 -4.44
C GLU A 48 -25.51 47.94 -4.45
N GLN A 49 -24.66 48.50 -5.32
CA GLN A 49 -23.19 48.31 -5.35
C GLN A 49 -22.43 49.41 -4.59
N THR A 50 -21.16 49.17 -4.18
CA THR A 50 -19.96 49.95 -4.61
C THR A 50 -18.70 49.73 -3.71
N VAL A 51 -17.65 49.18 -4.33
CA VAL A 51 -16.19 49.50 -4.28
C VAL A 51 -15.61 50.32 -3.09
N CYS A 52 -14.58 49.81 -2.38
CA CYS A 52 -13.15 50.25 -2.44
C CYS A 52 -12.25 49.89 -1.21
N SER A 53 -11.00 49.50 -1.50
CA SER A 53 -9.73 49.71 -0.76
C SER A 53 -9.62 49.70 0.80
N GLY A 54 -8.99 48.63 1.29
CA GLY A 54 -7.94 48.49 2.34
C GLY A 54 -7.58 49.57 3.39
N VAL A 55 -7.16 49.08 4.57
CA VAL A 55 -5.95 49.53 5.35
C VAL A 55 -5.63 48.51 6.47
N SER A 56 -4.36 48.47 6.87
CA SER A 56 -3.79 47.61 7.94
C SER A 56 -4.07 48.12 9.35
N SER A 57 -4.23 47.22 10.34
CA SER A 57 -3.87 47.48 11.74
C SER A 57 -3.53 46.19 12.51
N ARG A 58 -2.78 46.34 13.61
CA ARG A 58 -2.21 45.26 14.43
C ARG A 58 -3.00 45.07 15.73
N GLY A 59 -3.01 43.83 16.25
CA GLY A 59 -2.82 43.53 17.68
C GLY A 59 -4.04 43.68 18.60
N GLY A 60 -4.16 42.76 19.55
CA GLY A 60 -5.17 42.78 20.61
C GLY A 60 -5.37 41.41 21.25
N ASP A 61 -4.56 41.10 22.26
CA ASP A 61 -4.87 40.03 23.22
C ASP A 61 -6.10 40.42 24.05
N LEU A 62 -7.01 39.47 24.30
CA LEU A 62 -8.05 39.58 25.34
C LEU A 62 -8.36 38.20 25.93
N ASP A 63 -7.89 37.97 27.16
CA ASP A 63 -8.46 36.99 28.08
C ASP A 63 -9.88 37.41 28.48
N PHE A 64 -10.81 36.46 28.68
CA PHE A 64 -11.91 36.62 29.65
C PHE A 64 -12.55 35.28 30.08
N ALA A 65 -12.35 34.95 31.37
CA ALA A 65 -13.22 34.28 32.34
C ALA A 65 -14.20 33.11 31.97
N GLU A 66 -14.02 32.00 32.70
CA GLU A 66 -15.01 31.29 33.57
C GLU A 66 -16.39 31.98 33.80
N HIS A 67 -17.52 31.34 34.12
CA HIS A 67 -17.96 29.96 34.47
C HIS A 67 -19.53 29.90 34.25
N PRO A 68 -20.36 28.84 34.52
CA PRO A 68 -20.30 27.90 35.65
C PRO A 68 -20.70 26.42 35.40
N GLU A 69 -20.66 25.64 36.47
CA GLU A 69 -20.92 24.18 36.54
C GLU A 69 -22.41 23.80 36.59
N ILE A 70 -22.73 22.52 36.32
CA ILE A 70 -23.91 21.84 36.88
C ILE A 70 -23.53 20.46 37.46
N ALA A 71 -23.59 20.40 38.80
CA ALA A 71 -23.92 19.28 39.68
C ALA A 71 -23.31 17.87 39.43
N SER A 72 -22.42 17.49 40.35
CA SER A 72 -22.12 16.08 40.69
C SER A 72 -23.09 15.55 41.76
N ASN A 73 -23.26 14.23 41.85
CA ASN A 73 -24.11 13.60 42.87
C ASN A 73 -23.29 12.56 43.65
N LYS A 74 -22.81 12.94 44.85
CA LYS A 74 -22.09 12.05 45.78
C LYS A 74 -23.03 11.56 46.87
N LYS A 75 -22.92 10.27 47.22
CA LYS A 75 -23.75 9.62 48.25
C LYS A 75 -23.03 9.63 49.61
N THR A 76 -23.71 10.13 50.62
CA THR A 76 -23.23 10.27 52.01
C THR A 76 -23.17 8.92 52.74
N ILE A 77 -22.14 8.70 53.54
CA ILE A 77 -22.18 7.82 54.74
C ILE A 77 -21.49 8.58 55.89
N SER A 78 -22.06 8.44 57.09
CA SER A 78 -21.79 9.23 58.30
C SER A 78 -20.60 8.73 59.13
N SER A 79 -20.05 9.66 59.92
CA SER A 79 -19.04 9.44 60.97
C SER A 79 -19.67 9.43 62.36
N GLU A 80 -19.20 8.55 63.25
CA GLU A 80 -19.32 8.69 64.71
C GLU A 80 -17.97 8.33 65.35
N GLU A 81 -17.57 9.07 66.40
CA GLU A 81 -16.33 8.87 67.17
C GLU A 81 -16.64 8.12 68.49
N SER A 82 -15.65 7.40 69.06
CA SER A 82 -15.48 7.33 70.52
C SER A 82 -14.13 6.74 70.98
N THR A 83 -13.41 7.56 71.76
CA THR A 83 -12.62 7.26 72.98
C THR A 83 -11.43 6.28 73.00
N ASP A 84 -10.40 6.75 73.69
CA ASP A 84 -9.09 6.18 74.02
C ASP A 84 -9.07 4.84 74.79
N GLU A 85 -7.98 4.06 74.64
CA GLU A 85 -7.05 3.75 75.75
C GLU A 85 -5.74 3.07 75.25
N GLU A 86 -4.87 2.62 76.16
CA GLU A 86 -3.40 2.73 76.06
C GLU A 86 -2.63 1.38 75.88
N GLN A 87 -1.35 1.48 75.48
CA GLN A 87 -0.25 0.48 75.60
C GLN A 87 -0.19 -0.72 74.63
N GLY A 88 1.04 -1.05 74.16
CA GLY A 88 1.37 -2.34 73.53
C GLY A 88 2.39 -2.28 72.38
N ASN A 89 3.68 -2.46 72.68
CA ASN A 89 4.75 -2.63 71.69
C ASN A 89 4.90 -4.10 71.29
N GLU A 90 4.86 -4.46 69.98
CA GLU A 90 5.80 -5.44 69.39
C GLU A 90 5.70 -5.64 67.85
N ARG A 91 6.86 -5.47 67.20
CA ARG A 91 7.47 -6.26 66.09
C ARG A 91 6.57 -7.05 65.09
N GLY A 92 6.62 -6.60 63.84
CA GLY A 92 7.03 -7.43 62.69
C GLY A 92 6.07 -8.52 62.18
N ALA A 93 5.34 -8.22 61.11
CA ALA A 93 4.76 -9.22 60.20
C ALA A 93 4.72 -8.68 58.76
N ASP A 94 4.93 -9.58 57.81
CA ASP A 94 5.13 -9.34 56.39
C ASP A 94 4.01 -8.53 55.70
N ARG A 95 4.41 -7.55 54.89
CA ARG A 95 3.59 -7.08 53.76
C ARG A 95 3.93 -7.94 52.54
N GLU A 96 3.27 -9.08 52.42
CA GLU A 96 3.07 -9.69 51.10
C GLU A 96 2.19 -8.75 50.27
N GLU A 97 2.81 -7.90 49.46
CA GLU A 97 2.08 -7.21 48.40
C GLU A 97 1.52 -8.28 47.45
N HIS A 98 0.19 -8.37 47.39
CA HIS A 98 -0.51 -9.10 46.34
C HIS A 98 -0.28 -8.40 44.99
N SER A 99 0.90 -8.62 44.43
CA SER A 99 1.13 -8.64 43.00
C SER A 99 0.22 -9.70 42.41
N GLN A 100 -1.00 -9.29 42.03
CA GLN A 100 -1.89 -10.11 41.21
C GLN A 100 -1.23 -10.24 39.84
N GLY A 101 -0.39 -11.27 39.72
CA GLY A 101 0.32 -11.60 38.49
C GLY A 101 -0.66 -11.67 37.34
N LYS A 102 -0.52 -10.74 36.39
CA LYS A 102 -1.33 -10.69 35.18
C LYS A 102 -1.13 -12.01 34.45
N GLN A 103 -2.14 -12.88 34.46
CA GLN A 103 -2.03 -14.20 33.85
C GLN A 103 -1.67 -14.04 32.38
N GLU A 104 -0.49 -14.51 31.99
CA GLU A 104 -0.06 -14.51 30.60
C GLU A 104 -0.91 -15.52 29.84
N ILE A 105 -1.79 -15.03 28.97
CA ILE A 105 -2.60 -15.86 28.07
C ILE A 105 -1.66 -16.42 27.00
N PRO A 106 -1.43 -17.75 26.93
CA PRO A 106 -0.54 -18.32 25.92
C PRO A 106 -1.02 -17.96 24.52
N TRP A 107 -0.10 -17.57 23.65
CA TRP A 107 -0.47 -17.17 22.29
C TRP A 107 -1.02 -18.37 21.50
N SER A 108 -2.14 -18.13 20.82
CA SER A 108 -2.70 -18.98 19.78
C SER A 108 -3.33 -18.07 18.72
N PRO A 109 -3.64 -18.59 17.51
CA PRO A 109 -4.34 -17.82 16.48
C PRO A 109 -5.68 -17.23 16.94
N SER A 110 -6.32 -17.80 17.98
CA SER A 110 -7.59 -17.31 18.56
C SER A 110 -7.42 -16.52 19.86
N SER A 111 -6.21 -16.40 20.42
CA SER A 111 -5.96 -15.74 21.70
C SER A 111 -6.38 -14.26 21.75
N TRP A 112 -6.42 -13.60 20.58
CA TRP A 112 -6.91 -12.22 20.42
C TRP A 112 -8.36 -12.03 20.88
N ARG A 113 -9.19 -13.08 20.86
CA ARG A 113 -10.61 -13.03 21.26
C ARG A 113 -10.81 -12.68 22.74
N SER A 114 -9.77 -12.85 23.56
CA SER A 114 -9.76 -12.48 24.98
C SER A 114 -9.43 -11.00 25.24
N PHE A 115 -9.19 -10.21 24.18
CA PHE A 115 -8.75 -8.82 24.27
C PHE A 115 -9.76 -7.87 23.58
N PRO A 116 -9.82 -6.59 23.97
CA PRO A 116 -10.66 -5.60 23.28
C PRO A 116 -10.33 -5.50 21.79
N ALA A 117 -11.34 -5.64 20.94
CA ALA A 117 -11.19 -5.57 19.48
C ALA A 117 -11.73 -4.24 18.95
N ALA A 118 -10.85 -3.28 18.70
CA ALA A 118 -11.22 -2.01 18.08
C ALA A 118 -11.77 -2.24 16.66
N GLN A 119 -12.76 -1.43 16.25
CA GLN A 119 -13.30 -1.40 14.89
C GLN A 119 -13.94 -2.70 14.35
N ASN A 120 -14.15 -3.73 15.16
CA ASN A 120 -14.76 -5.00 14.74
C ASN A 120 -16.15 -4.79 14.09
N PRO A 121 -16.33 -5.06 12.78
CA PRO A 121 -17.63 -4.88 12.12
C PRO A 121 -18.62 -6.00 12.44
N PHE A 122 -18.14 -7.19 12.81
CA PHE A 122 -18.95 -8.38 12.99
C PHE A 122 -19.46 -8.54 14.43
N ALA A 123 -19.38 -7.51 15.26
CA ALA A 123 -19.78 -7.56 16.68
C ALA A 123 -21.28 -7.91 16.91
N ALA A 124 -22.14 -7.68 15.91
CA ALA A 124 -23.56 -8.04 15.95
C ALA A 124 -23.90 -9.33 15.17
N VAL A 125 -22.91 -10.00 14.58
CA VAL A 125 -23.11 -11.24 13.83
C VAL A 125 -23.20 -12.43 14.80
N PRO A 126 -24.14 -13.38 14.61
CA PRO A 126 -24.19 -14.61 15.40
C PRO A 126 -22.89 -15.42 15.28
N GLU A 127 -22.32 -15.86 16.40
CA GLU A 127 -21.03 -16.59 16.44
C GLU A 127 -21.06 -17.84 15.55
N ASP A 128 -22.16 -18.62 15.54
CA ASP A 128 -22.31 -19.81 14.68
C ASP A 128 -22.13 -19.49 13.19
N THR A 129 -22.61 -18.33 12.72
CA THR A 129 -22.43 -17.87 11.34
C THR A 129 -20.96 -17.58 11.05
N MET A 130 -20.28 -16.89 11.97
CA MET A 130 -18.85 -16.60 11.84
C MET A 130 -18.01 -17.88 11.88
N VAL A 131 -18.28 -18.78 12.83
CA VAL A 131 -17.60 -20.07 12.98
C VAL A 131 -17.76 -20.93 11.72
N SER A 132 -18.95 -20.96 11.11
CA SER A 132 -19.20 -21.67 9.84
C SER A 132 -18.32 -21.14 8.69
N VAL A 133 -18.25 -19.81 8.53
CA VAL A 133 -17.38 -19.16 7.52
C VAL A 133 -15.90 -19.44 7.80
N GLN A 134 -15.45 -19.31 9.05
CA GLN A 134 -14.07 -19.62 9.43
C GLN A 134 -13.71 -21.09 9.19
N GLN A 135 -14.61 -22.04 9.49
CA GLN A 135 -14.39 -23.46 9.20
C GLN A 135 -14.22 -23.74 7.70
N ARG A 136 -14.92 -22.99 6.83
CA ARG A 136 -14.74 -23.07 5.38
C ARG A 136 -13.39 -22.49 4.96
N LEU A 137 -13.03 -21.30 5.44
CA LEU A 137 -11.73 -20.66 5.17
C LEU A 137 -10.53 -21.52 5.62
N ARG A 138 -10.59 -22.14 6.82
CA ARG A 138 -9.52 -23.02 7.32
C ARG A 138 -9.29 -24.27 6.46
N ARG A 139 -10.28 -24.70 5.66
CA ARG A 139 -10.15 -25.83 4.71
C ARG A 139 -9.60 -25.43 3.35
N LEU A 140 -9.53 -24.14 3.04
CA LEU A 140 -9.00 -23.64 1.78
C LEU A 140 -7.46 -23.57 1.82
N PRO A 141 -6.79 -23.72 0.66
CA PRO A 141 -5.35 -23.53 0.55
C PRO A 141 -4.87 -22.18 1.11
N PRO A 142 -3.62 -22.09 1.59
CA PRO A 142 -3.00 -20.80 1.89
C PRO A 142 -2.88 -19.94 0.61
N LEU A 143 -3.00 -18.62 0.72
CA LEU A 143 -2.76 -17.71 -0.41
C LEU A 143 -1.25 -17.54 -0.68
N VAL A 144 -0.46 -17.58 0.40
CA VAL A 144 1.00 -17.43 0.41
C VAL A 144 1.66 -18.53 1.24
N SER A 145 2.84 -18.99 0.85
CA SER A 145 3.61 -20.00 1.60
C SER A 145 4.42 -19.37 2.74
N ALA A 146 4.80 -20.18 3.73
CA ALA A 146 5.68 -19.76 4.82
C ALA A 146 7.07 -19.35 4.30
N GLU A 147 7.55 -20.03 3.26
CA GLU A 147 8.79 -19.74 2.54
C GLU A 147 8.77 -18.35 1.88
N GLU A 148 7.66 -17.97 1.22
CA GLU A 148 7.52 -16.63 0.64
C GLU A 148 7.48 -15.54 1.74
N VAL A 149 6.90 -15.83 2.91
CA VAL A 149 6.89 -14.92 4.07
C VAL A 149 8.29 -14.72 4.66
N GLU A 150 9.05 -15.80 4.87
CA GLU A 150 10.45 -15.70 5.34
C GLU A 150 11.38 -15.09 4.28
N SER A 151 11.08 -15.26 2.98
CA SER A 151 11.75 -14.56 1.87
C SER A 151 11.54 -13.04 1.94
N LEU A 152 10.30 -12.57 2.17
CA LEU A 152 10.05 -11.15 2.41
C LEU A 152 10.77 -10.65 3.68
N LEU A 153 10.78 -11.43 4.76
CA LEU A 153 11.53 -11.07 5.97
C LEU A 153 13.03 -10.93 5.67
N SER A 154 13.60 -11.79 4.82
CA SER A 154 14.98 -11.66 4.33
C SER A 154 15.20 -10.35 3.57
N HIS A 155 14.30 -10.03 2.63
CA HIS A 155 14.33 -8.77 1.90
C HIS A 155 14.22 -7.53 2.82
N LEU A 156 13.43 -7.58 3.90
CA LEU A 156 13.32 -6.49 4.87
C LEU A 156 14.54 -6.37 5.80
N LYS A 157 15.28 -7.47 6.07
CA LYS A 157 16.62 -7.41 6.70
C LYS A 157 17.61 -6.66 5.81
N ASP A 158 17.58 -6.90 4.49
CA ASP A 158 18.39 -6.14 3.52
C ASP A 158 18.01 -4.65 3.47
N VAL A 159 16.72 -4.30 3.59
CA VAL A 159 16.28 -2.89 3.68
C VAL A 159 16.80 -2.24 4.96
N TYR A 160 16.72 -2.92 6.11
CA TYR A 160 17.33 -2.44 7.36
C TYR A 160 18.85 -2.25 7.21
N ALA A 161 19.52 -3.14 6.46
CA ALA A 161 20.94 -3.06 6.14
C ALA A 161 21.28 -2.07 5.00
N ARG A 162 20.33 -1.27 4.50
CA ARG A 162 20.49 -0.29 3.41
C ARG A 162 20.97 -0.89 2.07
N LYS A 163 20.64 -2.16 1.81
CA LYS A 163 20.93 -2.85 0.53
C LYS A 163 19.74 -2.84 -0.44
N ARG A 164 18.55 -2.51 0.06
CA ARG A 164 17.27 -2.52 -0.65
C ARG A 164 16.40 -1.36 -0.21
N PHE A 165 15.44 -1.01 -1.06
CA PHE A 165 14.43 0.03 -0.79
C PHE A 165 13.03 -0.56 -0.98
N VAL A 166 12.05 -0.22 -0.15
CA VAL A 166 10.67 -0.71 -0.28
C VAL A 166 9.82 0.26 -1.10
N LEU A 167 9.14 -0.28 -2.10
CA LEU A 167 7.98 0.35 -2.73
C LEU A 167 6.74 -0.46 -2.33
N GLN A 168 5.98 0.02 -1.35
CA GLN A 168 4.67 -0.51 -1.03
C GLN A 168 3.59 0.35 -1.72
N GLY A 169 2.71 -0.27 -2.52
CA GLY A 169 1.73 0.47 -3.31
C GLY A 169 0.59 -0.36 -3.88
N GLY A 170 -0.56 0.27 -4.08
CA GLY A 170 -1.79 -0.33 -4.59
C GLY A 170 -3.00 0.40 -4.04
N ASP A 171 -4.18 -0.22 -4.03
CA ASP A 171 -5.42 0.50 -3.77
C ASP A 171 -5.54 1.05 -2.35
N CYS A 172 -6.46 2.02 -2.20
CA CYS A 172 -6.95 2.37 -0.88
C CYS A 172 -7.65 1.15 -0.27
N ALA A 173 -8.82 0.78 -0.77
CA ALA A 173 -9.44 -0.53 -0.56
C ALA A 173 -9.62 -1.21 -1.92
N GLU A 174 -9.43 -2.51 -1.99
CA GLU A 174 -9.81 -3.30 -3.16
C GLU A 174 -11.33 -3.51 -3.16
N VAL A 175 -11.92 -3.56 -4.36
CA VAL A 175 -13.32 -3.94 -4.58
C VAL A 175 -13.37 -5.20 -5.44
N PHE A 176 -14.37 -6.04 -5.25
CA PHE A 176 -14.49 -7.32 -5.96
C PHE A 176 -14.63 -7.11 -7.48
N GLY A 177 -15.33 -6.05 -7.90
CA GLY A 177 -15.49 -5.66 -9.30
C GLY A 177 -14.19 -5.29 -10.02
N ASP A 178 -13.12 -4.98 -9.29
CA ASP A 178 -11.80 -4.60 -9.84
C ASP A 178 -10.78 -5.74 -9.86
N CYS A 179 -11.22 -6.96 -9.57
CA CYS A 179 -10.48 -8.19 -9.85
C CYS A 179 -10.45 -8.51 -11.36
N ARG A 180 -10.02 -7.53 -12.18
CA ARG A 180 -10.02 -7.53 -13.65
C ARG A 180 -8.58 -7.47 -14.17
N SER A 181 -8.28 -8.23 -15.23
CA SER A 181 -6.92 -8.35 -15.79
C SER A 181 -6.30 -7.00 -16.16
N CYS A 182 -7.06 -6.07 -16.73
CA CYS A 182 -6.59 -4.73 -17.09
C CYS A 182 -6.16 -3.90 -15.87
N VAL A 183 -7.00 -3.84 -14.81
CA VAL A 183 -6.72 -3.10 -13.57
C VAL A 183 -5.49 -3.67 -12.87
N LEU A 184 -5.41 -4.99 -12.74
CA LEU A 184 -4.26 -5.67 -12.13
C LEU A 184 -2.97 -5.47 -12.96
N THR A 185 -3.05 -5.52 -14.29
CA THR A 185 -1.91 -5.28 -15.19
C THR A 185 -1.41 -3.84 -15.07
N GLY A 186 -2.30 -2.84 -15.07
CA GLY A 186 -1.95 -1.43 -14.88
C GLY A 186 -1.28 -1.17 -13.52
N LYS A 187 -1.83 -1.75 -12.45
CA LYS A 187 -1.26 -1.67 -11.09
C LYS A 187 0.16 -2.25 -11.02
N VAL A 188 0.38 -3.45 -11.58
CA VAL A 188 1.71 -4.08 -11.61
C VAL A 188 2.68 -3.31 -12.53
N ARG A 189 2.22 -2.84 -13.69
CA ARG A 189 3.02 -1.99 -14.62
C ARG A 189 3.55 -0.76 -13.91
N LEU A 190 2.67 -0.04 -13.20
CA LEU A 190 3.03 1.16 -12.45
C LEU A 190 4.06 0.89 -11.35
N LEU A 191 3.85 -0.16 -10.54
CA LEU A 191 4.81 -0.56 -9.49
C LEU A 191 6.19 -0.92 -10.06
N LEU A 192 6.25 -1.60 -11.20
CA LEU A 192 7.51 -1.92 -11.88
C LEU A 192 8.19 -0.66 -12.44
N GLN A 193 7.46 0.23 -13.12
CA GLN A 193 8.01 1.47 -13.67
C GLN A 193 8.55 2.39 -12.58
N MET A 194 7.82 2.56 -11.47
CA MET A 194 8.29 3.29 -10.29
C MET A 194 9.53 2.63 -9.65
N SER A 195 9.59 1.28 -9.63
CA SER A 195 10.77 0.56 -9.12
C SER A 195 12.04 0.92 -9.89
N VAL A 196 11.98 1.00 -11.23
CA VAL A 196 13.13 1.38 -12.07
C VAL A 196 13.65 2.78 -11.72
N VAL A 197 12.73 3.74 -11.55
CA VAL A 197 13.07 5.13 -11.19
C VAL A 197 13.72 5.21 -9.80
N LEU A 198 13.13 4.54 -8.80
CA LEU A 198 13.65 4.53 -7.42
C LEU A 198 14.98 3.77 -7.29
N GLN A 199 15.15 2.69 -8.04
CA GLN A 199 16.39 1.89 -8.04
C GLN A 199 17.59 2.69 -8.56
N GLN A 200 17.40 3.49 -9.61
CA GLN A 200 18.46 4.37 -10.12
C GLN A 200 18.88 5.43 -9.07
N ALA A 201 17.92 5.97 -8.32
CA ALA A 201 18.19 7.02 -7.33
C ALA A 201 18.82 6.51 -6.04
N THR A 202 18.38 5.34 -5.58
CA THR A 202 18.87 4.73 -4.33
C THR A 202 20.12 3.87 -4.52
N GLY A 203 20.45 3.49 -5.77
CA GLY A 203 21.50 2.51 -6.06
C GLY A 203 21.20 1.09 -5.54
N CYS A 204 19.99 0.85 -5.04
CA CYS A 204 19.59 -0.35 -4.31
C CYS A 204 18.43 -1.07 -5.01
N LYS A 205 18.36 -2.41 -4.88
CA LYS A 205 17.22 -3.17 -5.43
C LYS A 205 15.91 -2.80 -4.73
N VAL A 206 14.83 -2.68 -5.49
CA VAL A 206 13.50 -2.35 -4.93
C VAL A 206 12.72 -3.61 -4.57
N VAL A 207 12.25 -3.69 -3.32
CA VAL A 207 11.31 -4.69 -2.82
C VAL A 207 9.89 -4.18 -3.06
N ARG A 208 9.10 -4.92 -3.83
CA ARG A 208 7.75 -4.53 -4.24
C ARG A 208 6.72 -5.20 -3.34
N ILE A 209 5.95 -4.40 -2.63
CA ILE A 209 4.88 -4.86 -1.74
C ILE A 209 3.56 -4.31 -2.26
N GLY A 210 2.78 -5.15 -2.93
CA GLY A 210 1.47 -4.79 -3.43
C GLY A 210 0.46 -4.62 -2.31
N ARG A 211 -0.26 -3.49 -2.26
CA ARG A 211 -1.56 -3.41 -1.56
C ARG A 211 -2.60 -4.03 -2.47
N MET A 212 -2.59 -5.36 -2.50
CA MET A 212 -3.41 -6.17 -3.39
C MET A 212 -3.57 -7.59 -2.85
N ALA A 213 -4.64 -8.27 -3.28
CA ALA A 213 -5.03 -9.62 -2.88
C ALA A 213 -5.29 -9.77 -1.38
N GLY A 214 -6.04 -8.82 -0.79
CA GLY A 214 -6.48 -8.91 0.60
C GLY A 214 -7.02 -7.61 1.18
N GLN A 215 -6.84 -6.47 0.50
CA GLN A 215 -7.11 -5.14 1.04
C GLN A 215 -8.60 -4.73 0.90
N TYR A 216 -9.50 -5.69 1.09
CA TYR A 216 -10.95 -5.57 0.95
C TYR A 216 -11.67 -5.03 2.20
N GLY A 217 -10.94 -4.65 3.26
CA GLY A 217 -11.50 -4.20 4.53
C GLY A 217 -10.90 -2.88 5.01
N LYS A 218 -11.72 -2.02 5.63
CA LYS A 218 -11.31 -0.69 6.12
C LYS A 218 -11.91 -0.31 7.49
N PRO A 219 -11.09 0.16 8.45
CA PRO A 219 -11.60 0.87 9.63
C PRO A 219 -12.16 2.24 9.23
N ARG A 220 -13.15 2.74 9.99
CA ARG A 220 -13.86 4.00 9.70
C ARG A 220 -13.85 4.92 10.92
N SER A 221 -13.85 6.24 10.68
CA SER A 221 -13.95 7.23 11.76
C SER A 221 -15.32 7.21 12.45
N LEU A 222 -16.39 6.97 11.68
CA LEU A 222 -17.74 6.75 12.18
C LEU A 222 -18.15 5.29 11.93
N SER A 223 -18.98 4.74 12.81
CA SER A 223 -19.52 3.38 12.64
C SER A 223 -20.74 3.34 11.72
N HIS A 224 -21.54 4.41 11.72
CA HIS A 224 -22.76 4.58 10.95
C HIS A 224 -22.76 5.92 10.22
N GLU A 225 -23.51 5.97 9.13
CA GLU A 225 -23.77 7.16 8.32
C GLU A 225 -25.27 7.29 8.05
N VAL A 226 -25.73 8.49 7.65
CA VAL A 226 -27.12 8.73 7.27
C VAL A 226 -27.21 8.84 5.75
N VAL A 227 -27.98 7.95 5.13
CA VAL A 227 -28.27 7.97 3.70
C VAL A 227 -29.78 7.99 3.51
N ASP A 228 -30.30 8.93 2.73
CA ASP A 228 -31.75 9.12 2.49
C ASP A 228 -32.61 9.14 3.78
N GLY A 229 -32.06 9.78 4.83
CA GLY A 229 -32.70 9.87 6.15
C GLY A 229 -32.64 8.60 7.01
N ARG A 230 -32.01 7.53 6.53
CA ARG A 230 -31.83 6.26 7.27
C ARG A 230 -30.42 6.15 7.83
N THR A 231 -30.30 5.80 9.11
CA THR A 231 -29.01 5.43 9.70
C THR A 231 -28.64 4.01 9.30
N VAL A 232 -27.51 3.86 8.60
CA VAL A 232 -26.97 2.57 8.14
C VAL A 232 -25.52 2.43 8.61
N MET A 233 -25.00 1.20 8.72
CA MET A 233 -23.56 1.03 8.97
C MET A 233 -22.77 1.68 7.84
N THR A 234 -21.67 2.36 8.14
CA THR A 234 -20.79 2.93 7.11
C THR A 234 -20.14 1.82 6.28
N TYR A 235 -19.90 2.04 4.98
CA TYR A 235 -19.14 1.09 4.16
C TYR A 235 -17.77 0.77 4.78
N ARG A 236 -17.45 -0.52 4.96
CA ARG A 236 -16.22 -1.02 5.58
C ARG A 236 -15.36 -1.87 4.65
N GLY A 237 -15.62 -1.79 3.34
CA GLY A 237 -14.94 -2.58 2.32
C GLY A 237 -15.73 -3.84 1.97
N ASP A 238 -15.55 -4.32 0.74
CA ASP A 238 -16.33 -5.40 0.14
C ASP A 238 -16.27 -6.74 0.90
N SER A 239 -15.25 -6.95 1.75
CA SER A 239 -15.16 -8.10 2.65
C SER A 239 -16.11 -8.05 3.86
N VAL A 240 -16.76 -6.90 4.09
CA VAL A 240 -17.68 -6.67 5.22
C VAL A 240 -19.11 -6.45 4.74
N ASN A 241 -19.33 -5.43 3.91
CA ASN A 241 -20.65 -4.98 3.48
C ASN A 241 -20.59 -4.36 2.06
N GLY A 242 -21.74 -4.17 1.42
CA GLY A 242 -21.83 -3.63 0.07
C GLY A 242 -21.85 -2.10 0.01
N MET A 243 -21.59 -1.54 -1.18
CA MET A 243 -21.63 -0.09 -1.43
C MET A 243 -23.05 0.49 -1.51
N ASP A 244 -24.07 -0.33 -1.79
CA ASP A 244 -25.46 0.10 -1.76
C ASP A 244 -25.95 0.27 -0.31
N PRO A 245 -26.78 1.31 0.01
CA PRO A 245 -27.35 1.49 1.35
C PRO A 245 -28.18 0.29 1.87
N SER A 246 -28.75 -0.52 0.98
CA SER A 246 -29.47 -1.75 1.32
C SER A 246 -28.57 -2.95 1.63
N GLU A 247 -27.28 -2.89 1.27
CA GLU A 247 -26.29 -3.94 1.53
C GLU A 247 -25.35 -3.62 2.71
N ARG A 248 -25.72 -2.67 3.57
CA ARG A 248 -24.84 -2.15 4.64
C ARG A 248 -24.65 -3.06 5.85
N ASP A 249 -25.52 -4.03 6.07
CA ASP A 249 -25.33 -4.99 7.16
C ASP A 249 -24.10 -5.87 6.92
N PRO A 250 -23.28 -6.19 7.95
CA PRO A 250 -22.13 -7.08 7.81
C PRO A 250 -22.54 -8.49 7.36
N GLN A 251 -21.95 -8.96 6.26
CA GLN A 251 -22.23 -10.27 5.66
C GLN A 251 -20.97 -11.16 5.73
N PRO A 252 -20.82 -12.06 6.72
CA PRO A 252 -19.61 -12.87 6.90
C PRO A 252 -19.19 -13.70 5.68
N GLU A 253 -20.13 -14.13 4.84
CA GLU A 253 -19.84 -14.83 3.57
C GLU A 253 -18.93 -14.01 2.62
N ARG A 254 -18.90 -12.68 2.74
CA ARG A 254 -17.97 -11.81 2.00
C ARG A 254 -16.50 -12.06 2.34
N LEU A 255 -16.19 -12.66 3.49
CA LEU A 255 -14.82 -13.11 3.80
C LEU A 255 -14.35 -14.24 2.86
N LEU A 256 -15.25 -15.13 2.45
CA LEU A 256 -14.95 -16.17 1.46
C LEU A 256 -14.84 -15.59 0.06
N GLN A 257 -15.67 -14.60 -0.28
CA GLN A 257 -15.52 -13.85 -1.53
C GLN A 257 -14.16 -13.12 -1.58
N ALA A 258 -13.74 -12.49 -0.49
CA ALA A 258 -12.42 -11.86 -0.38
C ALA A 258 -11.28 -12.86 -0.59
N TYR A 259 -11.36 -14.05 0.01
CA TYR A 259 -10.39 -15.14 -0.26
C TYR A 259 -10.31 -15.48 -1.76
N PHE A 260 -11.45 -15.68 -2.44
CA PHE A 260 -11.44 -16.09 -3.86
C PHE A 260 -10.91 -14.98 -4.79
N HIS A 261 -11.25 -13.71 -4.56
CA HIS A 261 -10.69 -12.59 -5.33
C HIS A 261 -9.20 -12.38 -5.02
N SER A 262 -8.75 -12.63 -3.78
CA SER A 262 -7.33 -12.63 -3.41
C SER A 262 -6.56 -13.73 -4.14
N ALA A 263 -7.10 -14.95 -4.17
CA ALA A 263 -6.50 -16.08 -4.89
C ALA A 263 -6.40 -15.83 -6.40
N ALA A 264 -7.46 -15.30 -7.01
CA ALA A 264 -7.49 -14.93 -8.42
C ALA A 264 -6.45 -13.83 -8.73
N THR A 265 -6.37 -12.79 -7.90
CA THR A 265 -5.40 -11.70 -8.02
C THR A 265 -3.97 -12.20 -7.91
N LEU A 266 -3.64 -13.00 -6.89
CA LEU A 266 -2.30 -13.57 -6.71
C LEU A 266 -1.90 -14.48 -7.86
N ASN A 267 -2.81 -15.34 -8.34
CA ASN A 267 -2.54 -16.22 -9.46
C ASN A 267 -2.26 -15.42 -10.75
N PHE A 268 -3.06 -14.38 -11.02
CA PHE A 268 -2.85 -13.50 -12.17
C PHE A 268 -1.51 -12.74 -12.08
N VAL A 269 -1.21 -12.14 -10.92
CA VAL A 269 0.04 -11.38 -10.70
C VAL A 269 1.28 -12.28 -10.76
N ARG A 270 1.23 -13.49 -10.18
CA ARG A 270 2.31 -14.49 -10.30
C ARG A 270 2.54 -14.91 -11.76
N SER A 271 1.47 -15.10 -12.54
CA SER A 271 1.57 -15.37 -13.98
C SER A 271 2.18 -14.20 -14.76
N LEU A 272 1.72 -12.98 -14.49
CA LEU A 272 2.16 -11.75 -15.14
C LEU A 272 3.66 -11.46 -14.90
N LEU A 273 4.17 -11.77 -13.70
CA LEU A 273 5.57 -11.61 -13.28
C LEU A 273 6.44 -12.85 -13.52
N SER A 274 5.92 -13.89 -14.18
CA SER A 274 6.72 -15.07 -14.54
C SER A 274 7.77 -14.70 -15.60
N PRO A 275 9.00 -15.26 -15.57
CA PRO A 275 10.09 -14.86 -16.49
C PRO A 275 9.76 -14.99 -18.00
N ASN A 276 8.83 -15.88 -18.35
CA ASN A 276 8.39 -16.13 -19.72
C ASN A 276 7.21 -15.23 -20.17
N SER A 277 6.71 -14.37 -19.28
CA SER A 277 5.56 -13.49 -19.55
C SER A 277 5.87 -12.47 -20.65
N SER A 278 4.98 -12.36 -21.63
CA SER A 278 5.10 -11.38 -22.72
C SER A 278 5.04 -9.94 -22.23
N PHE A 279 4.34 -9.68 -21.12
CA PHE A 279 4.21 -8.37 -20.47
C PHE A 279 5.57 -7.73 -20.11
N LEU A 280 6.56 -8.56 -19.78
CA LEU A 280 7.89 -8.13 -19.39
C LEU A 280 8.78 -7.87 -20.61
N ARG A 281 8.51 -8.51 -21.75
CA ARG A 281 9.36 -8.44 -22.94
C ARG A 281 9.33 -7.03 -23.54
N ALA A 282 10.50 -6.52 -23.91
CA ALA A 282 10.59 -5.31 -24.71
C ALA A 282 9.93 -5.54 -26.09
N PRO A 283 9.18 -4.56 -26.64
CA PRO A 283 8.51 -4.73 -27.92
C PRO A 283 9.54 -4.94 -29.03
N ALA A 284 9.41 -6.05 -29.76
CA ALA A 284 10.37 -6.50 -30.74
C ALA A 284 10.20 -5.78 -32.10
N GLY A 285 10.34 -4.46 -32.12
CA GLY A 285 10.48 -3.65 -33.35
C GLY A 285 9.26 -3.53 -34.27
N SER A 286 8.17 -4.28 -34.04
CA SER A 286 6.89 -4.14 -34.75
C SER A 286 5.85 -3.49 -33.85
N GLY A 287 5.14 -2.48 -34.34
CA GLY A 287 4.20 -1.62 -33.60
C GLY A 287 2.88 -2.28 -33.19
N GLU A 288 2.94 -3.37 -32.43
CA GLU A 288 1.82 -4.18 -31.94
C GLU A 288 1.99 -4.43 -30.43
N ALA A 289 2.01 -3.35 -29.63
CA ALA A 289 2.02 -3.44 -28.16
C ALA A 289 1.57 -2.12 -27.47
N GLU A 290 0.29 -1.73 -27.59
CA GLU A 290 -0.32 -0.64 -26.79
C GLU A 290 -0.24 -0.87 -25.27
N ASP A 291 0.24 -2.04 -24.83
CA ASP A 291 0.34 -2.48 -23.44
C ASP A 291 1.80 -2.79 -22.99
N SER A 292 2.80 -2.20 -23.62
CA SER A 292 4.20 -2.40 -23.20
C SER A 292 4.48 -1.86 -21.79
N LEU A 293 5.18 -2.63 -20.95
CA LEU A 293 5.74 -2.16 -19.68
C LEU A 293 6.70 -0.96 -19.84
N TRP A 294 7.29 -0.81 -21.03
CA TRP A 294 8.38 0.14 -21.29
C TRP A 294 7.92 1.48 -21.86
N GLU A 295 6.66 1.54 -22.29
CA GLU A 295 6.03 2.76 -22.77
C GLU A 295 5.30 3.43 -21.61
N LEU A 296 5.66 4.68 -21.32
CA LEU A 296 4.88 5.51 -20.42
C LEU A 296 3.71 6.12 -21.20
N SER A 297 2.54 6.18 -20.58
CA SER A 297 1.33 6.78 -21.17
C SER A 297 1.60 8.13 -21.83
N GLU A 298 0.93 8.41 -22.95
CA GLU A 298 1.00 9.69 -23.66
C GLU A 298 0.56 10.90 -22.80
N GLN A 299 -0.03 10.66 -21.63
CA GLN A 299 -0.42 11.70 -20.68
C GLN A 299 0.75 12.13 -19.75
N VAL A 300 1.69 11.22 -19.43
CA VAL A 300 2.87 11.54 -18.60
C VAL A 300 3.74 12.60 -19.27
N ALA A 301 4.00 13.76 -18.65
CA ALA A 301 4.70 14.88 -19.27
C ALA A 301 5.93 14.48 -20.11
N SER A 302 6.08 15.05 -21.32
CA SER A 302 7.09 14.63 -22.30
C SER A 302 8.53 14.61 -21.77
N ARG A 303 8.88 15.56 -20.88
CA ARG A 303 10.17 15.60 -20.17
C ARG A 303 10.37 14.39 -19.25
N ARG A 304 9.33 13.93 -18.55
CA ARG A 304 9.35 12.71 -17.72
C ARG A 304 9.47 11.45 -18.59
N ARG A 305 8.81 11.40 -19.75
CA ARG A 305 9.02 10.33 -20.75
C ARG A 305 10.46 10.28 -21.26
N GLN A 306 11.03 11.42 -21.64
CA GLN A 306 12.44 11.52 -22.07
C GLN A 306 13.40 11.09 -20.95
N GLN A 307 13.13 11.48 -19.69
CA GLN A 307 13.90 11.00 -18.54
C GLN A 307 13.79 9.48 -18.39
N PHE A 308 12.59 8.90 -18.45
CA PHE A 308 12.42 7.43 -18.39
C PHE A 308 13.14 6.72 -19.53
N GLN A 309 13.01 7.20 -20.76
CA GLN A 309 13.71 6.65 -21.92
C GLN A 309 15.24 6.77 -21.79
N SER A 310 15.75 7.84 -21.18
CA SER A 310 17.17 8.03 -20.86
C SER A 310 17.64 7.08 -19.75
N LEU A 311 16.83 6.83 -18.72
CA LEU A 311 17.10 5.79 -17.73
C LEU A 311 17.19 4.41 -18.41
N LEU A 312 16.19 4.06 -19.22
CA LEU A 312 16.20 2.80 -19.98
C LEU A 312 17.39 2.70 -20.95
N SER A 313 17.87 3.81 -21.55
CA SER A 313 19.02 3.76 -22.46
C SER A 313 20.36 3.58 -21.73
N VAL A 314 20.56 4.23 -20.58
CA VAL A 314 21.75 4.01 -19.73
C VAL A 314 21.84 2.55 -19.30
N LEU A 315 20.73 1.96 -18.87
CA LEU A 315 20.66 0.54 -18.46
C LEU A 315 20.96 -0.41 -19.64
N LYS A 316 20.60 -0.05 -20.87
CA LYS A 316 20.97 -0.79 -22.11
C LYS A 316 22.43 -0.62 -22.52
N VAL A 317 23.09 0.48 -22.14
CA VAL A 317 24.51 0.74 -22.48
C VAL A 317 25.46 0.03 -21.52
N SER A 318 25.15 0.03 -20.21
CA SER A 318 25.91 -0.72 -19.19
C SER A 318 25.98 -2.23 -19.47
N ASP A 319 25.00 -2.75 -20.21
CA ASP A 319 24.91 -4.14 -20.65
C ASP A 319 25.93 -4.51 -21.75
N ARG A 320 26.23 -3.57 -22.66
CA ARG A 320 27.21 -3.79 -23.74
C ARG A 320 28.64 -3.88 -23.21
N SER A 321 29.03 -3.00 -22.29
CA SER A 321 30.37 -3.07 -21.68
C SER A 321 30.55 -4.29 -20.77
N ALA A 322 29.50 -4.72 -20.06
CA ALA A 322 29.51 -5.96 -19.28
C ALA A 322 29.67 -7.21 -20.16
N SER A 323 28.94 -7.30 -21.28
CA SER A 323 29.04 -8.44 -22.20
C SER A 323 30.33 -8.47 -23.02
N GLU A 324 30.86 -7.30 -23.43
CA GLU A 324 32.16 -7.20 -24.11
C GLU A 324 33.33 -7.59 -23.18
N SER A 325 33.33 -7.14 -21.92
CA SER A 325 34.36 -7.52 -20.95
C SER A 325 34.36 -9.02 -20.63
N ALA A 326 33.19 -9.63 -20.43
CA ALA A 326 33.06 -11.07 -20.21
C ALA A 326 33.55 -11.92 -21.41
N SER A 327 33.38 -11.43 -22.64
CA SER A 327 33.80 -12.11 -23.87
C SER A 327 35.33 -12.14 -24.08
N SER A 328 36.09 -11.32 -23.35
CA SER A 328 37.55 -11.20 -23.52
C SER A 328 38.39 -12.27 -22.79
N VAL A 329 37.77 -13.09 -21.94
CA VAL A 329 38.48 -13.94 -20.95
C VAL A 329 38.56 -15.43 -21.38
N VAL A 330 37.91 -15.84 -22.48
CA VAL A 330 37.81 -17.27 -22.87
C VAL A 330 38.45 -17.55 -24.23
N SER A 331 39.79 -17.54 -24.31
CA SER A 331 40.53 -18.14 -25.44
C SER A 331 42.02 -18.41 -25.15
N ALA A 332 42.32 -19.48 -24.40
CA ALA A 332 43.67 -20.04 -24.33
C ALA A 332 43.69 -21.56 -24.08
N SER A 333 44.26 -22.32 -25.03
CA SER A 333 44.69 -23.75 -24.92
C SER A 333 43.58 -24.82 -24.73
N ALA A 334 43.69 -26.06 -25.22
CA ALA A 334 44.61 -26.67 -26.22
C ALA A 334 43.94 -27.90 -26.88
N SER A 335 44.54 -28.40 -27.97
CA SER A 335 44.02 -29.43 -28.87
C SER A 335 44.60 -30.84 -28.64
N SER A 336 43.89 -31.90 -29.04
CA SER A 336 44.42 -33.25 -29.39
C SER A 336 43.38 -34.11 -30.15
N PRO A 337 43.76 -35.06 -31.06
CA PRO A 337 42.81 -35.67 -31.99
C PRO A 337 42.69 -37.23 -32.03
N SER A 338 41.51 -37.68 -32.48
CA SER A 338 41.19 -38.76 -33.47
C SER A 338 41.16 -40.29 -33.16
N SER A 339 40.28 -40.95 -33.96
CA SER A 339 40.11 -42.41 -34.26
C SER A 339 39.28 -43.26 -33.26
N SER A 340 38.48 -44.29 -33.63
CA SER A 340 38.30 -45.04 -34.90
C SER A 340 36.95 -45.82 -35.04
N SER A 341 36.54 -46.10 -36.30
CA SER A 341 35.78 -47.25 -36.87
C SER A 341 34.36 -47.71 -36.42
N SER A 342 33.51 -48.01 -37.43
CA SER A 342 32.14 -48.64 -37.44
C SER A 342 32.21 -50.09 -38.04
N PRO A 343 31.15 -50.81 -38.53
CA PRO A 343 29.66 -50.65 -38.57
C PRO A 343 28.88 -52.00 -38.27
N PRO A 344 27.77 -52.43 -38.94
CA PRO A 344 26.37 -51.92 -38.98
C PRO A 344 25.25 -52.97 -38.65
N SER A 345 24.00 -52.49 -38.46
CA SER A 345 22.71 -53.13 -38.86
C SER A 345 21.56 -52.12 -38.65
N SER A 346 21.04 -51.43 -39.68
CA SER A 346 20.02 -51.84 -40.67
C SER A 346 18.55 -51.50 -40.29
N GLN A 347 18.08 -50.30 -40.67
CA GLN A 347 16.78 -50.05 -41.36
C GLN A 347 16.56 -48.53 -41.64
N LEU A 348 15.80 -48.23 -42.69
CA LEU A 348 15.48 -46.92 -43.28
C LEU A 348 14.11 -47.06 -44.01
N PRO A 349 13.43 -45.99 -44.48
CA PRO A 349 13.54 -44.55 -44.15
C PRO A 349 12.18 -43.86 -43.89
N SER A 350 12.22 -42.60 -43.39
CA SER A 350 11.27 -41.52 -43.76
C SER A 350 11.90 -40.15 -43.46
N PRO A 351 11.49 -39.07 -44.13
CA PRO A 351 12.40 -37.95 -44.43
C PRO A 351 12.56 -36.93 -43.30
N ALA A 352 13.75 -36.34 -43.24
CA ALA A 352 14.06 -35.22 -42.34
C ALA A 352 13.74 -33.86 -43.00
N PRO A 353 13.24 -32.87 -42.24
CA PRO A 353 13.42 -31.46 -42.57
C PRO A 353 14.83 -31.00 -42.19
N GLU A 354 15.24 -29.87 -42.76
CA GLU A 354 16.65 -29.44 -42.85
C GLU A 354 17.29 -29.05 -41.50
N SER A 355 18.60 -29.28 -41.40
CA SER A 355 19.41 -28.93 -40.23
C SER A 355 19.69 -27.42 -40.19
N ALA A 356 18.92 -26.68 -39.39
CA ALA A 356 19.34 -25.37 -38.93
C ALA A 356 20.39 -25.51 -37.81
N CYS A 357 21.59 -24.97 -38.00
CA CYS A 357 22.57 -24.85 -36.91
C CYS A 357 21.97 -24.07 -35.73
N PRO A 358 22.13 -24.52 -34.49
CA PRO A 358 21.86 -23.69 -33.32
C PRO A 358 22.97 -22.64 -33.19
N CYS A 359 22.85 -21.55 -33.93
CA CYS A 359 23.56 -20.33 -33.57
C CYS A 359 23.13 -19.95 -32.14
N PRO A 360 24.05 -19.69 -31.20
CA PRO A 360 23.67 -19.13 -29.92
C PRO A 360 22.94 -17.81 -30.19
N ALA A 361 21.72 -17.68 -29.68
CA ALA A 361 21.00 -16.42 -29.74
C ALA A 361 21.88 -15.33 -29.09
N PRO A 362 22.04 -14.15 -29.71
CA PRO A 362 22.84 -13.10 -29.10
C PRO A 362 22.24 -12.76 -27.72
N PRO A 363 23.07 -12.44 -26.70
CA PRO A 363 22.57 -12.04 -25.40
C PRO A 363 21.73 -10.78 -25.59
N SER A 364 20.42 -10.98 -25.63
CA SER A 364 19.49 -9.88 -25.82
C SER A 364 19.57 -8.97 -24.60
N SER A 365 19.42 -7.66 -24.83
CA SER A 365 19.44 -6.58 -23.83
C SER A 365 18.39 -6.71 -22.68
N TYR A 366 17.66 -7.81 -22.70
CA TYR A 366 16.65 -8.26 -21.76
C TYR A 366 17.27 -8.91 -20.49
N SER A 367 18.39 -9.63 -20.61
CA SER A 367 18.95 -10.44 -19.52
C SER A 367 19.41 -9.59 -18.33
N THR A 368 20.11 -8.49 -18.59
CA THR A 368 20.61 -7.57 -17.55
C THR A 368 19.51 -6.65 -17.04
N PHE A 369 18.44 -6.40 -17.81
CA PHE A 369 17.30 -5.63 -17.30
C PHE A 369 16.46 -6.46 -16.32
N LEU A 370 16.24 -7.74 -16.63
CA LEU A 370 15.63 -8.66 -15.66
C LEU A 370 16.46 -8.70 -14.37
N SER A 371 17.79 -8.76 -14.43
CA SER A 371 18.64 -8.76 -13.23
C SER A 371 18.53 -7.51 -12.33
N LEU A 372 18.13 -6.36 -12.90
CA LEU A 372 17.80 -5.15 -12.13
C LEU A 372 16.49 -5.32 -11.36
N LEU A 373 15.45 -5.86 -12.01
CA LEU A 373 14.14 -6.05 -11.41
C LEU A 373 14.08 -7.30 -10.52
N GLU A 374 14.94 -8.30 -10.74
CA GLU A 374 15.00 -9.58 -10.03
C GLU A 374 15.49 -9.43 -8.58
N SER A 375 14.76 -10.05 -7.66
CA SER A 375 15.35 -10.49 -6.39
C SER A 375 16.38 -11.57 -6.66
N SER A 376 17.60 -11.43 -6.14
CA SER A 376 18.72 -12.36 -6.39
C SER A 376 18.49 -13.79 -5.86
N ASP A 377 17.46 -13.96 -5.03
CA ASP A 377 17.28 -15.12 -4.15
C ASP A 377 16.12 -16.03 -4.61
N THR A 378 15.27 -15.54 -5.53
CA THR A 378 14.25 -16.31 -6.24
C THR A 378 14.12 -15.79 -7.66
N ASN A 379 14.02 -16.70 -8.64
CA ASN A 379 13.99 -16.42 -10.09
C ASN A 379 12.64 -15.81 -10.56
N SER A 380 12.14 -14.81 -9.83
CA SER A 380 10.89 -14.12 -10.05
C SER A 380 11.05 -12.61 -9.78
N LEU A 381 10.28 -11.80 -10.49
CA LEU A 381 10.29 -10.33 -10.36
C LEU A 381 9.37 -9.88 -9.22
N GLY A 382 9.35 -10.68 -8.14
CA GLY A 382 8.22 -10.85 -7.24
C GLY A 382 7.59 -9.57 -6.69
N CYS A 383 6.26 -9.59 -6.59
CA CYS A 383 5.47 -8.61 -5.86
C CYS A 383 4.78 -9.32 -4.69
N PHE A 384 5.09 -8.91 -3.47
CA PHE A 384 4.53 -9.49 -2.25
C PHE A 384 3.17 -8.86 -1.94
N SER A 385 2.10 -9.64 -1.78
CA SER A 385 0.79 -9.14 -1.32
C SER A 385 0.81 -8.59 0.11
N SER A 386 -0.04 -7.61 0.37
CA SER A 386 -0.21 -6.97 1.67
C SER A 386 -1.57 -6.32 1.88
N HIS A 387 -2.04 -6.35 3.13
CA HIS A 387 -3.26 -5.69 3.60
C HIS A 387 -3.17 -5.33 5.09
N GLU A 388 -4.09 -4.47 5.55
CA GLU A 388 -4.29 -4.26 6.99
C GLU A 388 -4.87 -5.54 7.61
N ALA A 389 -4.30 -6.03 8.71
CA ALA A 389 -4.83 -7.16 9.48
C ALA A 389 -6.11 -6.78 10.25
N PHE A 390 -7.08 -6.19 9.54
CA PHE A 390 -8.22 -5.50 10.11
C PHE A 390 -9.27 -6.50 10.62
N LEU A 391 -9.56 -7.54 9.83
CA LEU A 391 -10.64 -8.50 10.08
C LEU A 391 -10.09 -9.76 10.74
N LEU A 392 -9.77 -9.69 12.03
CA LEU A 392 -9.17 -10.80 12.79
C LEU A 392 -9.88 -12.17 12.64
N PRO A 393 -11.22 -12.29 12.45
CA PRO A 393 -11.82 -13.58 12.13
C PRO A 393 -11.34 -14.22 10.81
N TYR A 394 -10.99 -13.40 9.81
CA TYR A 394 -10.39 -13.83 8.54
C TYR A 394 -8.93 -14.22 8.74
N GLU A 395 -8.14 -13.33 9.36
CA GLU A 395 -6.70 -13.55 9.61
C GLU A 395 -6.46 -14.81 10.48
N GLU A 396 -7.27 -15.02 11.54
CA GLU A 396 -7.27 -16.27 12.33
C GLU A 396 -7.56 -17.49 11.46
N ALA A 397 -8.55 -17.41 10.56
CA ALA A 397 -8.93 -18.52 9.70
C ALA A 397 -7.94 -18.77 8.55
N MET A 398 -7.10 -17.79 8.22
CA MET A 398 -6.02 -17.88 7.24
C MET A 398 -4.65 -18.16 7.87
N THR A 399 -4.55 -18.15 9.19
CA THR A 399 -3.32 -18.58 9.90
C THR A 399 -3.10 -20.09 9.74
N ARG A 400 -1.85 -20.49 9.54
CA ARG A 400 -1.39 -21.88 9.40
C ARG A 400 -0.14 -22.11 10.26
N GLU A 401 -0.01 -23.31 10.81
CA GLU A 401 1.22 -23.74 11.47
C GLU A 401 2.14 -24.42 10.47
N TYR A 402 3.43 -24.08 10.51
CA TYR A 402 4.48 -24.74 9.75
C TYR A 402 5.76 -24.79 10.59
N ASN A 403 6.31 -25.99 10.79
CA ASN A 403 7.52 -26.24 11.60
C ASN A 403 7.47 -25.58 12.99
N GLY A 404 6.35 -25.73 13.72
CA GLY A 404 6.17 -25.17 15.07
C GLY A 404 6.02 -23.65 15.14
N LYS A 405 5.77 -22.99 14.00
CA LYS A 405 5.62 -21.54 13.88
C LYS A 405 4.34 -21.20 13.14
N PHE A 406 3.69 -20.11 13.52
CA PHE A 406 2.45 -19.66 12.89
C PHE A 406 2.72 -18.58 11.84
N TYR A 407 2.13 -18.75 10.68
CA TYR A 407 2.17 -17.81 9.57
C TYR A 407 0.74 -17.43 9.24
N ASP A 408 0.42 -16.14 9.18
CA ASP A 408 -0.80 -15.75 8.52
C ASP A 408 -0.60 -15.92 7.01
N THR A 409 -1.37 -16.82 6.41
CA THR A 409 -1.26 -17.13 4.98
C THR A 409 -2.26 -16.36 4.14
N SER A 410 -2.91 -15.32 4.71
CA SER A 410 -3.72 -14.35 3.97
C SER A 410 -2.86 -13.45 3.07
N GLY A 411 -1.66 -13.07 3.50
CA GLY A 411 -0.76 -12.17 2.78
C GLY A 411 0.67 -12.21 3.31
N HIS A 412 1.64 -11.75 2.51
CA HIS A 412 3.06 -11.82 2.87
C HIS A 412 3.41 -10.81 3.97
N PHE A 413 2.85 -9.61 3.87
CA PHE A 413 3.06 -8.49 4.77
C PHE A 413 1.72 -8.01 5.31
N LEU A 414 1.60 -7.89 6.63
CA LEU A 414 0.40 -7.35 7.27
C LEU A 414 0.74 -6.07 8.01
N TRP A 415 -0.22 -5.17 8.21
CA TRP A 415 -0.04 -4.05 9.14
C TRP A 415 -1.19 -3.87 10.12
N VAL A 416 -0.87 -3.29 11.28
CA VAL A 416 -1.86 -2.71 12.21
C VAL A 416 -2.06 -1.23 11.89
N GLY A 417 -3.33 -0.84 11.79
CA GLY A 417 -3.73 0.53 11.47
C GLY A 417 -3.61 1.47 12.67
N ASP A 418 -3.60 2.78 12.43
CA ASP A 418 -3.48 3.79 13.50
C ASP A 418 -4.69 3.83 14.45
N ARG A 419 -5.79 3.16 14.09
CA ARG A 419 -7.01 2.97 14.92
C ARG A 419 -7.08 1.60 15.61
N THR A 420 -6.15 0.71 15.32
CA THR A 420 -6.13 -0.71 15.72
C THR A 420 -4.79 -1.16 16.31
N ARG A 421 -3.89 -0.23 16.63
CA ARG A 421 -2.54 -0.50 17.18
C ARG A 421 -2.42 -0.31 18.70
N GLN A 422 -3.53 -0.29 19.42
CA GLN A 422 -3.53 -0.16 20.88
C GLN A 422 -2.81 -1.37 21.49
N LEU A 423 -1.86 -1.11 22.39
CA LEU A 423 -0.90 -2.12 22.91
C LEU A 423 -1.59 -3.32 23.60
N ASP A 424 -2.72 -3.09 24.24
CA ASP A 424 -3.52 -4.06 25.01
C ASP A 424 -4.74 -4.60 24.24
N HIS A 425 -4.79 -4.42 22.91
CA HIS A 425 -5.92 -4.84 22.08
C HIS A 425 -5.63 -6.06 21.20
N ALA A 426 -6.71 -6.67 20.73
CA ALA A 426 -6.76 -7.89 19.93
C ALA A 426 -5.79 -7.92 18.73
N HIS A 427 -5.64 -6.80 18.02
CA HIS A 427 -4.77 -6.71 16.84
C HIS A 427 -3.28 -6.87 17.17
N ILE A 428 -2.81 -6.27 18.27
CA ILE A 428 -1.42 -6.48 18.75
C ILE A 428 -1.25 -7.91 19.29
N GLN A 429 -2.23 -8.41 20.06
CA GLN A 429 -2.24 -9.79 20.55
C GLN A 429 -2.18 -10.82 19.41
N PHE A 430 -2.87 -10.57 18.28
CA PHE A 430 -2.80 -11.44 17.11
C PHE A 430 -1.42 -11.33 16.43
N CYS A 431 -1.00 -10.12 16.06
CA CYS A 431 0.19 -9.90 15.25
C CYS A 431 1.54 -10.27 15.93
N GLN A 432 1.61 -10.32 17.26
CA GLN A 432 2.85 -10.67 17.96
C GLN A 432 3.31 -12.13 17.75
N GLY A 433 2.38 -13.08 17.57
CA GLY A 433 2.72 -14.51 17.47
C GLY A 433 2.80 -15.08 16.06
N ILE A 434 2.35 -14.34 15.03
CA ILE A 434 2.59 -14.72 13.63
C ILE A 434 4.01 -14.33 13.19
N ARG A 435 4.59 -15.10 12.26
CA ARG A 435 5.95 -14.88 11.75
C ARG A 435 6.08 -13.75 10.75
N ASN A 436 5.00 -13.39 10.07
CA ASN A 436 4.94 -12.36 9.03
C ASN A 436 5.60 -11.04 9.49
N PRO A 437 6.32 -10.32 8.62
CA PRO A 437 6.73 -8.96 8.92
C PRO A 437 5.50 -8.07 9.12
N ILE A 438 5.51 -7.27 10.18
CA ILE A 438 4.37 -6.45 10.62
C ILE A 438 4.65 -4.97 10.44
N GLY A 439 3.81 -4.31 9.65
CA GLY A 439 3.72 -2.86 9.58
C GLY A 439 2.97 -2.28 10.79
N VAL A 440 3.41 -1.12 11.27
CA VAL A 440 2.71 -0.35 12.32
C VAL A 440 2.53 1.07 11.80
N LYS A 441 1.28 1.52 11.63
CA LYS A 441 0.98 2.89 11.22
C LYS A 441 1.25 3.88 12.36
N VAL A 442 2.19 4.82 12.14
CA VAL A 442 2.55 5.85 13.13
C VAL A 442 1.88 7.17 12.74
N GLY A 443 0.74 7.47 13.36
CA GLY A 443 0.00 8.72 13.16
C GLY A 443 0.50 9.90 14.00
N PRO A 444 -0.06 11.11 13.79
CA PRO A 444 0.36 12.34 14.49
C PRO A 444 0.13 12.34 16.00
N THR A 445 -0.66 11.40 16.52
CA THR A 445 -0.99 11.24 17.94
C THR A 445 -0.17 10.15 18.65
N ALA A 446 0.68 9.42 17.92
CA ALA A 446 1.51 8.36 18.48
C ALA A 446 2.55 8.92 19.46
N LYS A 447 2.68 8.30 20.64
CA LYS A 447 3.72 8.66 21.62
C LYS A 447 5.01 7.88 21.32
N PRO A 448 6.21 8.47 21.42
CA PRO A 448 7.46 7.77 21.14
C PRO A 448 7.64 6.48 21.97
N GLU A 449 7.25 6.52 23.25
CA GLU A 449 7.36 5.41 24.20
C GLU A 449 6.39 4.27 23.87
N GLU A 450 5.17 4.63 23.46
CA GLU A 450 4.14 3.70 22.98
C GLU A 450 4.62 2.94 21.73
N ILE A 451 5.25 3.64 20.77
CA ILE A 451 5.82 3.01 19.57
C ILE A 451 7.00 2.08 19.91
N VAL A 452 7.84 2.44 20.88
CA VAL A 452 8.90 1.55 21.38
C VAL A 452 8.31 0.26 21.96
N GLU A 453 7.25 0.37 22.76
CA GLU A 453 6.66 -0.80 23.41
C GLU A 453 5.92 -1.71 22.42
N ILE A 454 5.16 -1.13 21.46
CA ILE A 454 4.58 -1.89 20.34
C ILE A 454 5.68 -2.64 19.56
N CYS A 455 6.83 -2.02 19.31
CA CYS A 455 7.96 -2.68 18.66
C CYS A 455 8.53 -3.86 19.46
N ARG A 456 8.60 -3.76 20.80
CA ARG A 456 9.05 -4.87 21.66
C ARG A 456 8.05 -6.02 21.66
N THR A 457 6.76 -5.72 21.79
CA THR A 457 5.67 -6.72 21.76
C THR A 457 5.63 -7.48 20.43
N LEU A 458 5.74 -6.78 19.30
CA LEU A 458 5.69 -7.40 17.97
C LEU A 458 7.02 -8.02 17.50
N ASN A 459 8.13 -7.77 18.21
CA ASN A 459 9.47 -8.21 17.84
C ASN A 459 10.38 -8.43 19.07
N PRO A 460 10.04 -9.37 19.98
CA PRO A 460 10.81 -9.58 21.21
C PRO A 460 12.26 -10.01 20.95
N ASP A 461 12.48 -10.79 19.88
CA ASP A 461 13.81 -11.20 19.40
C ASP A 461 14.61 -10.06 18.72
N ASN A 462 14.03 -8.87 18.58
CA ASN A 462 14.58 -7.70 17.90
C ASN A 462 15.13 -8.01 16.48
N ILE A 463 14.46 -8.91 15.75
CA ILE A 463 14.85 -9.32 14.40
C ILE A 463 14.73 -8.13 13.45
N PRO A 464 15.81 -7.72 12.74
CA PRO A 464 15.71 -6.63 11.77
C PRO A 464 14.69 -6.94 10.68
N GLY A 465 13.85 -5.96 10.34
CA GLY A 465 12.81 -6.10 9.31
C GLY A 465 11.53 -6.83 9.76
N LYS A 466 11.48 -7.42 10.96
CA LYS A 466 10.24 -8.04 11.51
C LYS A 466 9.16 -7.00 11.82
N VAL A 467 9.55 -5.80 12.26
CA VAL A 467 8.65 -4.64 12.42
C VAL A 467 9.05 -3.54 11.44
N VAL A 468 8.03 -2.93 10.84
CA VAL A 468 8.14 -1.83 9.88
C VAL A 468 7.28 -0.67 10.37
N LEU A 469 7.91 0.46 10.73
CA LEU A 469 7.23 1.67 11.17
C LEU A 469 6.82 2.51 9.95
N ILE A 470 5.52 2.75 9.79
CA ILE A 470 4.93 3.39 8.61
C ILE A 470 4.36 4.75 9.01
N THR A 471 5.15 5.81 8.85
CA THR A 471 4.84 7.16 9.37
C THR A 471 3.88 7.91 8.44
N ARG A 472 2.78 8.43 9.00
CA ARG A 472 1.72 9.18 8.27
C ARG A 472 1.36 10.46 9.01
N LEU A 473 2.32 11.37 9.07
CA LEU A 473 2.32 12.52 9.97
C LEU A 473 1.67 13.77 9.35
N GLY A 474 1.65 13.88 8.02
CA GLY A 474 1.26 15.09 7.28
C GLY A 474 2.43 16.04 7.08
N ALA A 475 2.53 16.63 5.89
CA ALA A 475 3.63 17.52 5.47
C ALA A 475 3.88 18.70 6.42
N ALA A 476 2.82 19.23 7.04
CA ALA A 476 2.90 20.33 8.01
C ALA A 476 3.45 19.91 9.39
N ARG A 477 3.57 18.60 9.68
CA ARG A 477 3.90 18.08 11.02
C ARG A 477 5.11 17.14 11.03
N ALA A 478 5.46 16.51 9.90
CA ALA A 478 6.49 15.48 9.80
C ALA A 478 7.84 15.88 10.44
N SER A 479 8.39 17.05 10.07
CA SER A 479 9.67 17.55 10.61
C SER A 479 9.70 17.77 12.12
N ARG A 480 8.53 17.98 12.75
CA ARG A 480 8.40 18.17 14.20
C ARG A 480 8.13 16.86 14.94
N LEU A 481 7.29 16.00 14.39
CA LEU A 481 6.78 14.80 15.08
C LEU A 481 7.65 13.56 14.86
N LEU A 482 8.39 13.49 13.75
CA LEU A 482 9.23 12.34 13.43
C LEU A 482 10.51 12.22 14.29
N PRO A 483 11.29 13.31 14.55
CA PRO A 483 12.55 13.19 15.29
C PRO A 483 12.43 12.57 16.70
N PRO A 484 11.39 12.87 17.52
CA PRO A 484 11.20 12.21 18.82
C PRO A 484 11.03 10.69 18.71
N VAL A 485 10.27 10.21 17.72
CA VAL A 485 10.01 8.76 17.54
C VAL A 485 11.27 8.04 17.06
N ILE A 486 12.05 8.65 16.14
CA ILE A 486 13.36 8.12 15.73
C ILE A 486 14.31 8.03 16.93
N LYS A 487 14.40 9.10 17.74
CA LYS A 487 15.30 9.13 18.92
C LYS A 487 14.92 8.09 19.96
N ALA A 488 13.63 7.93 20.28
CA ALA A 488 13.17 6.94 21.26
C ALA A 488 13.45 5.50 20.80
N THR A 489 13.18 5.19 19.53
CA THR A 489 13.44 3.85 18.96
C THR A 489 14.94 3.55 18.85
N GLN A 490 15.77 4.53 18.46
CA GLN A 490 17.23 4.41 18.51
C GLN A 490 17.74 4.17 19.93
N ALA A 491 17.29 4.97 20.92
CA ALA A 491 17.70 4.83 22.32
C ALA A 491 17.25 3.49 22.93
N ALA A 492 16.11 2.95 22.50
CA ALA A 492 15.61 1.64 22.90
C ALA A 492 16.23 0.47 22.11
N GLY A 493 17.14 0.72 21.15
CA GLY A 493 17.79 -0.31 20.34
C GLY A 493 16.88 -1.04 19.35
N VAL A 494 15.72 -0.46 18.99
CA VAL A 494 14.69 -1.08 18.14
C VAL A 494 15.17 -1.21 16.68
N ARG A 495 15.16 -2.43 16.14
CA ARG A 495 15.65 -2.73 14.77
C ARG A 495 14.52 -2.72 13.72
N ALA A 496 13.73 -1.66 13.70
CA ALA A 496 12.64 -1.48 12.74
C ALA A 496 13.12 -0.92 11.38
N VAL A 497 12.41 -1.27 10.31
CA VAL A 497 12.48 -0.58 9.01
C VAL A 497 11.51 0.61 9.02
N TRP A 498 11.83 1.70 8.32
CA TRP A 498 10.97 2.88 8.23
C TRP A 498 10.39 3.06 6.84
N LEU A 499 9.09 3.30 6.74
CA LEU A 499 8.40 3.70 5.50
C LEU A 499 7.65 5.02 5.69
N CYS A 500 7.62 5.85 4.66
CA CYS A 500 6.77 7.05 4.63
C CYS A 500 5.42 6.74 3.96
N ASP A 501 4.31 7.01 4.64
CA ASP A 501 2.95 7.05 4.10
C ASP A 501 2.51 8.52 4.00
N PRO A 502 2.80 9.21 2.87
CA PRO A 502 2.44 10.60 2.68
C PRO A 502 0.94 10.81 2.44
N MET A 503 0.14 9.74 2.35
CA MET A 503 -1.24 9.82 1.85
C MET A 503 -2.20 10.17 2.99
N HIS A 504 -2.18 9.35 4.04
CA HIS A 504 -3.16 9.43 5.13
C HIS A 504 -2.88 10.57 6.12
N GLY A 505 -1.70 11.19 6.05
CA GLY A 505 -1.35 12.39 6.83
C GLY A 505 -1.90 13.70 6.24
N ASN A 506 -2.14 13.73 4.93
CA ASN A 506 -2.49 14.91 4.12
C ASN A 506 -3.91 14.84 3.54
N THR A 507 -4.78 14.01 4.10
CA THR A 507 -6.19 13.94 3.70
C THR A 507 -6.96 15.11 4.32
N GLN A 508 -7.50 15.98 3.48
CA GLN A 508 -8.38 17.07 3.85
C GLN A 508 -9.83 16.67 3.58
N VAL A 509 -10.79 17.19 4.35
CA VAL A 509 -12.22 16.97 4.14
C VAL A 509 -12.88 18.31 3.84
N THR A 510 -13.66 18.38 2.76
CA THR A 510 -14.38 19.60 2.37
C THR A 510 -15.60 19.85 3.26
N PRO A 511 -16.20 21.05 3.26
CA PRO A 511 -17.46 21.30 3.97
C PRO A 511 -18.59 20.35 3.55
N GLU A 512 -18.56 19.88 2.30
CA GLU A 512 -19.50 18.91 1.71
C GLU A 512 -19.15 17.44 2.06
N GLY A 513 -18.16 17.21 2.93
CA GLY A 513 -17.74 15.87 3.37
C GLY A 513 -16.85 15.10 2.39
N LYS A 514 -16.51 15.66 1.23
CA LYS A 514 -15.62 15.01 0.26
C LYS A 514 -14.18 14.97 0.78
N LYS A 515 -13.48 13.86 0.54
CA LYS A 515 -12.04 13.75 0.87
C LYS A 515 -11.22 14.23 -0.32
N ARG A 516 -10.17 15.01 -0.06
CA ARG A 516 -9.17 15.43 -1.05
C ARG A 516 -7.76 15.22 -0.50
N ARG A 517 -6.82 14.95 -1.39
CA ARG A 517 -5.37 14.90 -1.11
C ARG A 517 -4.65 15.75 -2.15
N CYS A 518 -3.78 16.66 -1.71
CA CYS A 518 -2.96 17.51 -2.57
C CYS A 518 -1.65 16.80 -2.91
N PHE A 519 -1.32 16.71 -4.20
CA PHE A 519 -0.07 16.08 -4.67
C PHE A 519 1.18 16.74 -4.04
N THR A 520 1.21 18.07 -3.99
CA THR A 520 2.34 18.84 -3.46
C THR A 520 2.57 18.58 -1.96
N ASP A 521 1.50 18.49 -1.15
CA ASP A 521 1.59 18.12 0.27
C ASP A 521 2.12 16.70 0.44
N MET A 522 1.62 15.74 -0.34
CA MET A 522 2.07 14.35 -0.28
C MET A 522 3.55 14.23 -0.64
N LEU A 523 3.99 14.86 -1.73
CA LEU A 523 5.40 14.89 -2.13
C LEU A 523 6.26 15.52 -1.03
N LYS A 524 5.86 16.68 -0.51
CA LYS A 524 6.56 17.39 0.57
C LYS A 524 6.73 16.53 1.82
N GLU A 525 5.75 15.71 2.20
CA GLU A 525 5.92 14.80 3.35
C GLU A 525 7.01 13.74 3.11
N VAL A 526 7.09 13.17 1.90
CA VAL A 526 8.17 12.20 1.56
C VAL A 526 9.54 12.88 1.65
N LEU A 527 9.70 14.06 1.04
CA LEU A 527 10.98 14.77 1.01
C LEU A 527 11.43 15.19 2.42
N VAL A 528 10.52 15.73 3.23
CA VAL A 528 10.78 16.12 4.62
C VAL A 528 11.09 14.90 5.49
N THR A 529 10.40 13.78 5.29
CA THR A 529 10.64 12.53 6.03
C THR A 529 12.04 11.97 5.72
N PHE A 530 12.44 11.97 4.45
CA PHE A 530 13.79 11.58 4.03
C PHE A 530 14.87 12.47 4.66
N ASP A 531 14.73 13.79 4.54
CA ASP A 531 15.69 14.75 5.13
C ASP A 531 15.77 14.62 6.65
N THR A 532 14.64 14.40 7.32
CA THR A 532 14.58 14.19 8.77
C THR A 532 15.30 12.90 9.18
N HIS A 533 15.16 11.82 8.40
CA HIS A 533 15.89 10.58 8.66
C HIS A 533 17.40 10.77 8.57
N LEU A 534 17.90 11.50 7.57
CA LEU A 534 19.32 11.85 7.43
C LEU A 534 19.81 12.68 8.63
N GLN A 535 19.07 13.74 9.00
CA GLN A 535 19.39 14.59 10.16
C GLN A 535 19.45 13.81 11.49
N CYS A 536 18.61 12.79 11.64
CA CYS A 536 18.59 11.91 12.82
C CYS A 536 19.55 10.71 12.71
N GLN A 537 20.49 10.70 11.74
CA GLN A 537 21.44 9.60 11.49
C GLN A 537 20.77 8.22 11.33
N SER A 538 19.55 8.21 10.83
CA SER A 538 18.72 7.04 10.60
C SER A 538 18.57 6.78 9.09
N HIS A 539 17.53 6.08 8.64
CA HIS A 539 17.34 5.79 7.22
C HIS A 539 15.87 5.53 6.90
N LEU A 540 15.35 6.23 5.89
CA LEU A 540 14.05 5.92 5.29
C LEU A 540 14.21 4.70 4.38
N GLY A 541 13.65 3.57 4.79
CA GLY A 541 13.74 2.30 4.06
C GLY A 541 12.78 2.15 2.89
N GLY A 542 11.81 3.05 2.71
CA GLY A 542 10.84 2.96 1.63
C GLY A 542 9.67 3.94 1.70
N VAL A 543 8.70 3.73 0.80
CA VAL A 543 7.44 4.48 0.73
C VAL A 543 6.23 3.55 0.70
N HIS A 544 5.11 4.01 1.24
CA HIS A 544 3.80 3.36 1.29
C HIS A 544 2.79 4.29 0.62
N LEU A 545 2.31 3.93 -0.56
CA LEU A 545 1.45 4.79 -1.39
C LEU A 545 0.09 4.13 -1.64
N GLU A 546 -0.96 4.95 -1.78
CA GLU A 546 -2.25 4.50 -2.33
C GLU A 546 -2.32 5.01 -3.76
N LEU A 547 -2.34 4.09 -4.74
CA LEU A 547 -2.19 4.37 -6.16
C LEU A 547 -2.99 3.38 -7.02
N THR A 548 -3.37 3.80 -8.22
CA THR A 548 -3.92 2.94 -9.26
C THR A 548 -3.20 3.14 -10.59
N GLY A 549 -3.16 2.09 -11.42
CA GLY A 549 -2.71 2.20 -12.81
C GLY A 549 -3.76 2.81 -13.75
N GLU A 550 -4.92 3.17 -13.23
CA GLU A 550 -6.03 3.76 -13.98
C GLU A 550 -5.93 5.29 -14.07
N HIS A 551 -6.62 5.84 -15.06
CA HIS A 551 -6.74 7.28 -15.30
C HIS A 551 -7.89 7.86 -14.46
N VAL A 552 -7.61 8.10 -13.18
CA VAL A 552 -8.55 8.67 -12.21
C VAL A 552 -8.15 10.10 -11.81
N PHE A 553 -9.10 10.88 -11.30
CA PHE A 553 -8.89 12.26 -10.84
C PHE A 553 -9.29 12.42 -9.37
N GLU A 554 -8.69 11.60 -8.50
CA GLU A 554 -9.03 11.57 -7.07
C GLU A 554 -8.17 12.55 -6.24
N CYS A 555 -6.86 12.64 -6.53
CA CYS A 555 -5.95 13.60 -5.92
C CYS A 555 -5.87 14.88 -6.76
N ILE A 556 -5.83 16.04 -6.09
CA ILE A 556 -5.68 17.36 -6.73
C ILE A 556 -4.21 17.71 -6.93
N GLU A 557 -3.93 18.61 -7.88
CA GLU A 557 -2.57 19.01 -8.33
C GLU A 557 -1.78 17.86 -9.01
N GLY A 558 -0.51 18.12 -9.33
CA GLY A 558 0.33 17.29 -10.19
C GLY A 558 0.23 17.66 -11.67
N SER A 559 1.08 17.08 -12.51
CA SER A 559 1.26 17.47 -13.93
C SER A 559 0.02 17.30 -14.83
N GLU A 560 -1.02 16.61 -14.38
CA GLU A 560 -2.30 16.41 -15.08
C GLU A 560 -3.48 17.20 -14.50
N SER A 561 -3.23 18.15 -13.58
CA SER A 561 -4.31 18.93 -12.95
C SER A 561 -5.07 19.77 -13.99
N HIS A 562 -6.23 19.27 -14.42
CA HIS A 562 -7.12 20.00 -15.31
C HIS A 562 -7.68 21.23 -14.59
N GLY A 563 -7.44 22.41 -15.15
CA GLY A 563 -7.95 23.67 -14.64
C GLY A 563 -9.46 23.79 -14.84
N GLY A 564 -10.23 23.19 -13.92
CA GLY A 564 -11.68 23.28 -13.83
C GLY A 564 -12.45 22.15 -14.53
N ALA A 565 -13.56 21.76 -13.90
CA ALA A 565 -14.69 21.04 -14.49
C ALA A 565 -14.45 19.65 -15.11
N GLY A 566 -13.38 18.94 -14.74
CA GLY A 566 -13.43 17.48 -14.78
C GLY A 566 -14.37 16.99 -13.67
N GLU A 567 -15.39 16.20 -14.00
CA GLU A 567 -16.25 15.58 -13.00
C GLU A 567 -15.39 14.73 -12.05
N GLU A 568 -15.43 15.02 -10.74
CA GLU A 568 -14.72 14.24 -9.72
C GLU A 568 -15.32 12.82 -9.68
N THR A 569 -14.75 11.89 -10.46
CA THR A 569 -15.10 10.46 -10.47
C THR A 569 -14.62 9.71 -9.22
N PHE A 570 -14.63 10.40 -8.08
CA PHE A 570 -14.21 9.86 -6.80
C PHE A 570 -15.42 9.28 -6.04
N GLU A 571 -15.46 7.95 -5.92
CA GLU A 571 -16.39 7.28 -5.02
C GLU A 571 -16.03 7.60 -3.56
N ALA A 572 -16.89 8.36 -2.89
CA ALA A 572 -16.66 8.89 -1.54
C ALA A 572 -16.43 7.83 -0.44
N PHE A 573 -16.60 6.55 -0.76
CA PHE A 573 -16.46 5.43 0.15
C PHE A 573 -15.01 5.13 0.54
N CYS A 574 -14.03 5.42 -0.32
CA CYS A 574 -12.60 5.17 -0.10
C CYS A 574 -11.82 6.45 0.25
N ASP A 575 -10.48 6.45 0.19
CA ASP A 575 -9.64 7.66 0.23
C ASP A 575 -8.95 7.87 -1.14
N PRO A 576 -8.65 9.12 -1.56
CA PRO A 576 -8.08 9.42 -2.88
C PRO A 576 -6.73 8.74 -3.19
N ARG A 577 -6.66 8.01 -4.29
CA ARG A 577 -5.44 7.38 -4.84
C ARG A 577 -4.66 8.35 -5.73
N LEU A 578 -3.34 8.18 -5.80
CA LEU A 578 -2.52 8.73 -6.89
C LEU A 578 -2.93 8.03 -8.19
N ASN A 579 -3.17 8.80 -9.25
CA ASN A 579 -3.33 8.21 -10.58
C ASN A 579 -1.98 7.77 -11.16
N TYR A 580 -2.00 7.13 -12.33
CA TYR A 580 -0.81 6.61 -13.01
C TYR A 580 0.32 7.66 -13.14
N THR A 581 0.01 8.87 -13.60
CA THR A 581 1.01 9.91 -13.85
C THR A 581 1.49 10.58 -12.57
N GLN A 582 0.59 10.88 -11.63
CA GLN A 582 0.94 11.41 -10.30
C GLN A 582 1.85 10.43 -9.54
N ALA A 583 1.61 9.12 -9.62
CA ALA A 583 2.44 8.10 -8.99
C ALA A 583 3.85 8.03 -9.61
N LEU A 584 3.98 8.14 -10.93
CA LEU A 584 5.29 8.24 -11.59
C LEU A 584 6.00 9.56 -11.27
N GLU A 585 5.28 10.68 -11.23
CA GLU A 585 5.80 11.99 -10.86
C GLU A 585 6.37 11.99 -9.43
N MET A 586 5.64 11.39 -8.48
CA MET A 586 6.11 11.14 -7.10
C MET A 586 7.44 10.38 -7.08
N ALA A 587 7.56 9.29 -7.85
CA ALA A 587 8.80 8.52 -7.91
C ALA A 587 9.95 9.33 -8.52
N PHE A 588 9.69 10.13 -9.56
CA PHE A 588 10.70 10.96 -10.23
C PHE A 588 11.19 12.14 -9.38
N GLU A 589 10.30 12.86 -8.70
CA GLU A 589 10.69 13.98 -7.84
C GLU A 589 11.47 13.48 -6.61
N PHE A 590 11.00 12.39 -5.99
CA PHE A 590 11.71 11.81 -4.87
C PHE A 590 13.07 11.21 -5.27
N ALA A 591 13.16 10.58 -6.45
CA ALA A 591 14.43 10.12 -7.03
C ALA A 591 15.45 11.26 -7.19
N GLN A 592 15.02 12.40 -7.74
CA GLN A 592 15.89 13.58 -7.90
C GLN A 592 16.33 14.16 -6.55
N HIS A 593 15.42 14.20 -5.56
CA HIS A 593 15.74 14.65 -4.21
C HIS A 593 16.82 13.77 -3.56
N ILE A 594 16.67 12.43 -3.60
CA ILE A 594 17.67 11.47 -3.09
C ILE A 594 19.04 11.75 -3.74
N GLN A 595 19.10 11.80 -5.07
CA GLN A 595 20.35 12.04 -5.80
C GLN A 595 21.02 13.36 -5.42
N SER A 596 20.23 14.44 -5.27
CA SER A 596 20.75 15.76 -4.87
C SER A 596 21.42 15.75 -3.49
N LYS A 597 20.89 14.96 -2.54
CA LYS A 597 21.42 14.84 -1.18
C LYS A 597 22.67 13.96 -1.12
N SER A 598 22.72 12.90 -1.93
CA SER A 598 23.91 12.06 -2.08
C SER A 598 25.09 12.88 -2.59
N SER A 599 24.95 13.62 -3.69
CA SER A 599 26.04 14.45 -4.24
C SER A 599 26.49 15.55 -3.28
N GLN A 600 25.56 16.23 -2.59
CA GLN A 600 25.93 17.22 -1.56
C GLN A 600 26.75 16.60 -0.42
N THR A 601 26.46 15.35 -0.05
CA THR A 601 27.21 14.64 1.00
C THR A 601 28.61 14.29 0.50
N GLU A 602 28.75 13.78 -0.73
CA GLU A 602 30.06 13.46 -1.33
C GLU A 602 30.95 14.70 -1.50
N ASP A 603 30.39 15.84 -1.93
CA ASP A 603 31.12 17.09 -2.09
C ASP A 603 31.62 17.64 -0.73
N LEU A 604 30.78 17.61 0.31
CA LEU A 604 31.18 18.01 1.66
C LEU A 604 32.31 17.11 2.21
N ASP A 605 32.19 15.79 2.01
CA ASP A 605 33.19 14.82 2.44
C ASP A 605 34.53 15.02 1.69
N ARG A 606 34.46 15.37 0.40
CA ARG A 606 35.63 15.70 -0.43
C ARG A 606 36.30 16.99 0.02
N SER A 607 35.54 18.06 0.26
CA SER A 607 36.07 19.31 0.81
C SER A 607 36.69 19.12 2.21
N ALA A 608 36.08 18.29 3.06
CA ALA A 608 36.59 17.96 4.39
C ALA A 608 37.84 17.05 4.40
N ARG A 609 38.18 16.42 3.27
CA ARG A 609 39.47 15.72 3.04
C ARG A 609 40.53 16.69 2.52
N VAL A 610 40.21 17.46 1.48
CA VAL A 610 41.12 18.48 0.93
C VAL A 610 41.56 19.51 1.98
N GLY A 611 40.66 19.93 2.87
CA GLY A 611 40.99 20.82 4.00
C GLY A 611 41.79 20.17 5.14
N ARG A 612 41.94 18.84 5.14
CA ARG A 612 42.80 18.09 6.09
C ARG A 612 44.17 17.77 5.49
N ASP A 613 44.27 17.61 4.18
CA ASP A 613 45.54 17.42 3.46
C ASP A 613 46.29 18.75 3.20
N ALA A 614 45.67 19.89 3.56
CA ALA A 614 46.21 21.24 3.40
C ALA A 614 46.68 21.91 4.72
N ASN A 615 46.70 21.16 5.83
CA ASN A 615 47.22 21.55 7.16
C ASN A 615 48.29 20.54 7.61
#